data_AF-A0A6B1AKM8-F1
#
_entry.id   AF-A0A6B1AKM8-F1
#
_cell.length_a   1.000
_cell.length_b   1.000
_cell.length_c   1.000
_cell.angle_alpha   90.00
_cell.angle_beta   90.00
_cell.angle_gamma   90.00
#
_symmetry.space_group_name_H-M   'P 1'
#
loop_
_entity.id
_entity.type
_entity.pdbx_description
1 polymer ?
#
loop_
_entity_poly.entity_id
_entity_poly.type
_entity_poly.pdbx_seq_one_letter_code
_entity_poly.pdbx_strand_id
1 'polypeptide(L)'
;MSSDGSVATVDASGQVTAAGNGTATITARAGSASGTAEVTVAQEVRAVAVSPAAATLVALGDALRLVAEATDANGHGVVGLDIAWSSSDVAVARVDDNGLVEAVAEGTATITAEARDYSGTAEVTVAQEASAVVVSPGATAFVEADTVRLSAQAVDANGHPVAGMEFVWDSSDKQVARVDAAGLVTALDDGRATITATARSVFGEATVAVARVARFLEHNPRIADAMLWLDTDNQTRPHAEWPQTLKDKLVLAVGQLLGEGTGLPDVMVNQAAEHLADGDLATTVLSREDAEDLYAANIAHSLILEMTGALPWSLHDLSERELELLLSSYIRGQRDHWIYSQGGFYTHYGPVAGVTGYSAITRALPAPPEIIRDFMTAESLVGGSRYETIIRTIEWVRYHLVHYHGGFSTGNVEKLWGYRGGVPLARMLAVGETAGIDGEPRAYTAGCHGTNWFLIHMLRAVNIPVEYIYWVGHAIPSFPSEGLYLSHGDDPYGSTTQHWPPFPETYPTSELPIPEATFREWFNTSNSSEENRNNVGRRTTELTVEYLPPSLLRTRCRDRAQGLSNESSNVYRPGSLGIGRYWTVAELEAMRFWERMDAKIAEYGGCANIEPPRR
;
A
#
# COMPACT_ATOMS: atom_id res chain seq x y z
N MET A 1 53.73 -5.91 -69.76
CA MET A 1 52.33 -6.23 -69.39
C MET A 1 52.32 -6.99 -68.08
N SER A 2 51.38 -6.69 -67.19
CA SER A 2 51.23 -7.39 -65.90
C SER A 2 50.30 -8.60 -66.05
N SER A 3 50.57 -9.67 -65.33
CA SER A 3 49.63 -10.80 -65.20
C SER A 3 48.43 -10.46 -64.32
N ASP A 4 48.56 -9.49 -63.40
CA ASP A 4 47.49 -9.00 -62.55
C ASP A 4 47.66 -7.49 -62.28
N GLY A 5 46.84 -6.68 -62.96
CA GLY A 5 46.85 -5.22 -62.81
C GLY A 5 46.31 -4.72 -61.48
N SER A 6 45.61 -5.55 -60.71
CA SER A 6 45.15 -5.21 -59.35
C SER A 6 46.27 -5.32 -58.31
N VAL A 7 47.36 -6.02 -58.62
CA VAL A 7 48.55 -6.15 -57.77
C VAL A 7 49.63 -5.16 -58.19
N ALA A 8 49.99 -5.13 -59.48
CA ALA A 8 50.98 -4.20 -60.01
C ALA A 8 50.66 -3.84 -61.47
N THR A 9 50.75 -2.55 -61.78
CA THR A 9 50.63 -2.05 -63.16
C THR A 9 52.01 -1.75 -63.72
N VAL A 10 52.15 -1.81 -65.04
CA VAL A 10 53.39 -1.46 -65.74
C VAL A 10 53.07 -0.64 -66.97
N ASP A 11 53.72 0.50 -67.12
CA ASP A 11 53.52 1.38 -68.27
C ASP A 11 54.39 0.99 -69.49
N ALA A 12 54.28 1.75 -70.58
CA ALA A 12 55.05 1.50 -71.81
C ALA A 12 56.56 1.79 -71.67
N SER A 13 56.97 2.57 -70.66
CA SER A 13 58.37 2.85 -70.34
C SER A 13 59.02 1.76 -69.49
N GLY A 14 58.21 0.85 -68.93
CA GLY A 14 58.64 -0.21 -68.03
C GLY A 14 58.59 0.16 -66.55
N GLN A 15 58.00 1.32 -66.20
CA GLN A 15 57.78 1.70 -64.80
C GLN A 15 56.68 0.84 -64.19
N VAL A 16 57.01 0.15 -63.10
CA VAL A 16 56.06 -0.69 -62.34
C VAL A 16 55.51 0.12 -61.17
N THR A 17 54.19 0.17 -61.03
CA THR A 17 53.48 0.83 -59.91
C THR A 17 52.67 -0.20 -59.13
N ALA A 18 52.90 -0.28 -57.83
CA ALA A 18 52.12 -1.14 -56.94
C ALA A 18 50.65 -0.67 -56.88
N ALA A 19 49.72 -1.62 -56.93
CA ALA A 19 48.27 -1.37 -56.92
C ALA A 19 47.55 -2.09 -55.78
N GLY A 20 48.02 -3.27 -55.36
CA GLY A 20 47.42 -4.06 -54.29
C GLY A 20 48.32 -5.21 -53.84
N ASN A 21 48.05 -5.79 -52.67
CA ASN A 21 48.84 -6.90 -52.13
C ASN A 21 48.74 -8.15 -53.01
N GLY A 22 49.87 -8.82 -53.25
CA GLY A 22 49.92 -10.05 -54.01
C GLY A 22 51.18 -10.18 -54.86
N THR A 23 51.19 -11.16 -55.75
CA THR A 23 52.31 -11.40 -56.66
C THR A 23 51.83 -11.33 -58.10
N ALA A 24 52.48 -10.51 -58.91
CA ALA A 24 52.22 -10.38 -60.34
C ALA A 24 53.49 -10.60 -61.14
N THR A 25 53.36 -11.31 -62.26
CA THR A 25 54.46 -11.47 -63.21
C THR A 25 54.38 -10.38 -64.27
N ILE A 26 55.40 -9.53 -64.31
CA ILE A 26 55.60 -8.53 -65.34
C ILE A 26 56.32 -9.17 -66.52
N THR A 27 55.68 -9.15 -67.68
CA THR A 27 56.25 -9.66 -68.94
C THR A 27 56.63 -8.49 -69.86
N ALA A 28 57.90 -8.41 -70.24
CA ALA A 28 58.40 -7.53 -71.30
C ALA A 28 58.57 -8.33 -72.60
N ARG A 29 58.24 -7.73 -73.76
CA ARG A 29 58.35 -8.37 -75.08
C ARG A 29 59.07 -7.47 -76.07
N ALA A 30 59.95 -8.07 -76.88
CA ALA A 30 60.63 -7.43 -78.00
C ALA A 30 60.60 -8.37 -79.21
N GLY A 31 59.67 -8.14 -80.15
CA GLY A 31 59.40 -9.09 -81.23
C GLY A 31 58.91 -10.44 -80.70
N SER A 32 59.59 -11.53 -81.06
CA SER A 32 59.30 -12.88 -80.56
C SER A 32 59.97 -13.22 -79.22
N ALA A 33 60.86 -12.36 -78.72
CA ALA A 33 61.54 -12.56 -77.44
C ALA A 33 60.70 -12.01 -76.27
N SER A 34 60.70 -12.71 -75.14
CA SER A 34 60.04 -12.26 -73.90
C SER A 34 60.89 -12.53 -72.67
N GLY A 35 60.87 -11.60 -71.72
CA GLY A 35 61.41 -11.77 -70.37
C GLY A 35 60.33 -11.54 -69.33
N THR A 36 60.43 -12.24 -68.20
CA THR A 36 59.47 -12.14 -67.10
C THR A 36 60.19 -11.80 -65.80
N ALA A 37 59.58 -10.96 -64.98
CA ALA A 37 59.99 -10.69 -63.61
C ALA A 37 58.78 -10.85 -62.68
N GLU A 38 58.96 -11.54 -61.57
CA GLU A 38 57.95 -11.63 -60.53
C GLU A 38 58.05 -10.39 -59.63
N VAL A 39 56.92 -9.76 -59.36
CA VAL A 39 56.78 -8.60 -58.49
C VAL A 39 55.84 -8.97 -57.37
N THR A 40 56.32 -8.92 -56.13
CA THR A 40 55.51 -9.12 -54.94
C THR A 40 55.29 -7.78 -54.25
N VAL A 41 54.03 -7.43 -54.03
CA VAL A 41 53.59 -6.23 -53.30
C VAL A 41 53.02 -6.69 -51.97
N ALA A 42 53.56 -6.15 -50.87
CA ALA A 42 53.08 -6.38 -49.52
C ALA A 42 53.05 -5.05 -48.76
N GLN A 43 51.89 -4.73 -48.19
CA GLN A 43 51.73 -3.58 -47.31
C GLN A 43 52.32 -3.89 -45.93
N GLU A 44 53.23 -3.04 -45.46
CA GLU A 44 53.89 -3.18 -44.16
C GLU A 44 53.38 -2.12 -43.17
N VAL A 45 53.16 -2.54 -41.92
CA VAL A 45 52.86 -1.62 -40.81
C VAL A 45 54.07 -0.73 -40.53
N ARG A 46 53.83 0.55 -40.26
CA ARG A 46 54.84 1.54 -39.86
C ARG A 46 54.45 2.40 -38.66
N ALA A 47 53.17 2.44 -38.31
CA ALA A 47 52.69 3.09 -37.09
C ALA A 47 51.41 2.42 -36.60
N VAL A 48 51.17 2.48 -35.29
CA VAL A 48 49.91 2.10 -34.65
C VAL A 48 49.45 3.29 -33.79
N ALA A 49 48.20 3.69 -33.95
CA ALA A 49 47.55 4.71 -33.13
C ALA A 49 46.42 4.08 -32.32
N VAL A 50 46.25 4.51 -31.07
CA VAL A 50 45.13 4.09 -30.21
C VAL A 50 44.22 5.28 -29.95
N SER A 51 42.91 5.09 -30.12
CA SER A 51 41.89 6.12 -29.89
C SER A 51 40.79 5.62 -28.95
N PRO A 52 40.35 6.45 -27.98
CA PRO A 52 40.95 7.73 -27.59
C PRO A 52 42.37 7.56 -27.01
N ALA A 53 43.21 8.59 -27.14
CA ALA A 53 44.59 8.56 -26.63
C ALA A 53 44.66 8.70 -25.10
N ALA A 54 43.60 9.22 -24.48
CA ALA A 54 43.42 9.23 -23.04
C ALA A 54 41.95 9.12 -22.67
N ALA A 55 41.64 8.51 -21.53
CA ALA A 55 40.29 8.44 -20.99
C ALA A 55 40.29 8.41 -19.45
N THR A 56 39.20 8.90 -18.87
CA THR A 56 38.94 8.79 -17.43
C THR A 56 37.67 7.97 -17.19
N LEU A 57 37.78 6.96 -16.35
CA LEU A 57 36.68 6.12 -15.88
C LEU A 57 36.38 6.49 -14.43
N VAL A 58 35.11 6.71 -14.09
CA VAL A 58 34.70 7.33 -12.81
C VAL A 58 34.05 6.37 -11.84
N ALA A 59 33.71 5.16 -12.27
CA ALA A 59 33.25 4.08 -11.41
C ALA A 59 34.01 2.79 -11.68
N LEU A 60 34.18 1.95 -10.66
CA LEU A 60 34.76 0.63 -10.83
C LEU A 60 33.78 -0.25 -11.64
N GLY A 61 34.32 -1.04 -12.57
CA GLY A 61 33.54 -1.77 -13.57
C GLY A 61 33.09 -0.93 -14.77
N ASP A 62 33.38 0.38 -14.81
CA ASP A 62 33.21 1.16 -16.04
C ASP A 62 34.08 0.56 -17.15
N ALA A 63 33.54 0.53 -18.36
CA ALA A 63 34.24 -0.01 -19.51
C ALA A 63 34.27 0.96 -20.69
N LEU A 64 35.40 0.99 -21.39
CA LEU A 64 35.62 1.79 -22.59
C LEU A 64 36.29 0.94 -23.66
N ARG A 65 35.78 1.01 -24.89
CA ARG A 65 36.44 0.41 -26.05
C ARG A 65 37.50 1.35 -26.60
N LEU A 66 38.75 0.89 -26.61
CA LEU A 66 39.83 1.48 -27.38
C LEU A 66 39.85 0.87 -28.79
N VAL A 67 40.25 1.69 -29.76
CA VAL A 67 40.42 1.27 -31.16
C VAL A 67 41.86 1.49 -31.56
N ALA A 68 42.49 0.44 -32.12
CA ALA A 68 43.83 0.52 -32.69
C ALA A 68 43.76 0.60 -34.23
N GLU A 69 44.47 1.56 -34.81
CA GLU A 69 44.61 1.73 -36.26
C GLU A 69 46.09 1.62 -36.65
N ALA A 70 46.41 0.62 -37.47
CA ALA A 70 47.76 0.44 -38.03
C ALA A 70 47.83 1.08 -39.42
N THR A 71 48.90 1.83 -39.69
CA THR A 71 49.12 2.50 -40.99
C THR A 71 50.48 2.16 -41.58
N ASP A 72 50.58 2.20 -42.91
CA ASP A 72 51.83 2.06 -43.65
C ASP A 72 52.66 3.37 -43.70
N ALA A 73 53.81 3.34 -44.37
CA ALA A 73 54.69 4.51 -44.50
C ALA A 73 54.03 5.73 -45.17
N ASN A 74 52.94 5.52 -45.92
CA ASN A 74 52.21 6.55 -46.63
C ASN A 74 50.92 6.96 -45.90
N GLY A 75 50.65 6.41 -44.71
CA GLY A 75 49.48 6.70 -43.90
C GLY A 75 48.21 5.95 -44.31
N HIS A 76 48.29 4.93 -45.17
CA HIS A 76 47.13 4.10 -45.50
C HIS A 76 46.93 3.02 -44.44
N GLY A 77 45.66 2.76 -44.09
CA GLY A 77 45.30 1.73 -43.11
C GLY A 77 45.71 0.32 -43.57
N VAL A 78 46.21 -0.47 -42.62
CA VAL A 78 46.57 -1.88 -42.78
C VAL A 78 45.54 -2.72 -42.02
N VAL A 79 44.79 -3.56 -42.72
CA VAL A 79 43.67 -4.34 -42.15
C VAL A 79 44.00 -5.83 -42.04
N GLY A 80 43.22 -6.57 -41.24
CA GLY A 80 43.40 -8.03 -41.06
C GLY A 80 44.62 -8.40 -40.23
N LEU A 81 45.05 -7.51 -39.33
CA LEU A 81 46.15 -7.72 -38.40
C LEU A 81 45.62 -8.29 -37.08
N ASP A 82 46.39 -9.19 -36.47
CA ASP A 82 46.22 -9.55 -35.07
C ASP A 82 46.82 -8.42 -34.22
N ILE A 83 45.99 -7.81 -33.37
CA ILE A 83 46.40 -6.75 -32.44
C ILE A 83 46.51 -7.36 -31.04
N ALA A 84 47.70 -7.29 -30.45
CA ALA A 84 47.92 -7.71 -29.06
C ALA A 84 47.70 -6.52 -28.14
N TRP A 85 46.78 -6.65 -27.18
CA TRP A 85 46.51 -5.64 -26.17
C TRP A 85 47.17 -5.99 -24.85
N SER A 86 47.73 -4.98 -24.16
CA SER A 86 48.28 -5.15 -22.82
C SER A 86 48.07 -3.90 -21.97
N SER A 87 48.05 -4.08 -20.65
CA SER A 87 47.98 -2.99 -19.67
C SER A 87 49.26 -2.96 -18.85
N SER A 88 49.78 -1.76 -18.56
CA SER A 88 50.90 -1.58 -17.65
C SER A 88 50.56 -1.96 -16.21
N ASP A 89 49.28 -1.91 -15.83
CA ASP A 89 48.80 -2.29 -14.50
C ASP A 89 47.36 -2.85 -14.57
N VAL A 90 47.26 -4.18 -14.58
CA VAL A 90 45.98 -4.92 -14.62
C VAL A 90 45.20 -4.88 -13.30
N ALA A 91 45.80 -4.37 -12.22
CA ALA A 91 45.08 -4.10 -10.98
C ALA A 91 44.36 -2.74 -11.00
N VAL A 92 44.77 -1.83 -11.89
CA VAL A 92 44.12 -0.53 -12.12
C VAL A 92 43.12 -0.62 -13.28
N ALA A 93 43.56 -1.09 -14.45
CA ALA A 93 42.72 -1.22 -15.64
C ALA A 93 43.07 -2.48 -16.44
N ARG A 94 42.08 -3.31 -16.73
CA ARG A 94 42.23 -4.52 -17.54
C ARG A 94 41.80 -4.25 -18.96
N VAL A 95 42.48 -4.84 -19.93
CA VAL A 95 42.09 -4.79 -21.34
C VAL A 95 41.91 -6.20 -21.88
N ASP A 96 40.84 -6.45 -22.62
CA ASP A 96 40.62 -7.73 -23.31
C ASP A 96 41.30 -7.78 -24.69
N ASP A 97 41.28 -8.95 -25.34
CA ASP A 97 41.89 -9.15 -26.67
C ASP A 97 41.25 -8.29 -27.78
N ASN A 98 40.11 -7.64 -27.50
CA ASN A 98 39.40 -6.79 -28.44
C ASN A 98 39.53 -5.29 -28.10
N GLY A 99 40.36 -4.92 -27.11
CA GLY A 99 40.57 -3.53 -26.69
C GLY A 99 39.45 -2.96 -25.80
N LEU A 100 38.59 -3.79 -25.19
CA LEU A 100 37.68 -3.34 -24.13
C LEU A 100 38.47 -3.19 -22.83
N VAL A 101 38.57 -1.97 -22.33
CA VAL A 101 39.22 -1.64 -21.07
C VAL A 101 38.18 -1.54 -19.96
N GLU A 102 38.41 -2.19 -18.82
CA GLU A 102 37.56 -2.18 -17.63
C GLU A 102 38.33 -1.59 -16.43
N ALA A 103 37.68 -0.68 -15.69
CA ALA A 103 38.22 -0.09 -14.47
C ALA A 103 38.19 -1.07 -13.29
N VAL A 104 39.33 -1.27 -12.61
CA VAL A 104 39.48 -2.23 -11.51
C VAL A 104 39.78 -1.55 -10.17
N ALA A 105 40.68 -0.56 -10.16
CA ALA A 105 41.02 0.21 -8.97
C ALA A 105 41.50 1.61 -9.36
N GLU A 106 41.46 2.56 -8.41
CA GLU A 106 41.98 3.91 -8.64
C GLU A 106 43.46 3.91 -9.04
N GLY A 107 43.80 4.74 -10.02
CA GLY A 107 45.16 4.84 -10.52
C GLY A 107 45.21 5.26 -11.98
N THR A 108 46.37 5.09 -12.59
CA THR A 108 46.54 5.32 -14.03
C THR A 108 47.33 4.17 -14.63
N ALA A 109 46.82 3.63 -15.74
CA ALA A 109 47.47 2.57 -16.50
C ALA A 109 47.64 3.01 -17.95
N THR A 110 48.77 2.63 -18.56
CA THR A 110 48.99 2.76 -20.00
C THR A 110 48.54 1.49 -20.68
N ILE A 111 47.57 1.59 -21.59
CA ILE A 111 47.11 0.50 -22.43
C ILE A 111 47.87 0.53 -23.75
N THR A 112 48.47 -0.58 -24.15
CA THR A 112 49.29 -0.70 -25.36
C THR A 112 48.63 -1.66 -26.35
N ALA A 113 48.49 -1.22 -27.60
CA ALA A 113 48.12 -2.05 -28.74
C ALA A 113 49.36 -2.29 -29.60
N GLU A 114 49.73 -3.55 -29.81
CA GLU A 114 50.88 -3.95 -30.61
C GLU A 114 50.43 -4.69 -31.87
N ALA A 115 50.97 -4.27 -33.02
CA ALA A 115 50.78 -4.91 -34.31
C ALA A 115 52.14 -5.08 -34.99
N ARG A 116 52.59 -6.34 -35.12
CA ARG A 116 53.96 -6.65 -35.55
C ARG A 116 54.98 -6.02 -34.60
N ASP A 117 55.92 -5.22 -35.11
CA ASP A 117 56.98 -4.58 -34.32
C ASP A 117 56.62 -3.12 -33.94
N TYR A 118 55.36 -2.71 -34.10
CA TYR A 118 54.90 -1.34 -33.85
C TYR A 118 53.80 -1.33 -32.80
N SER A 119 53.81 -0.31 -31.95
CA SER A 119 52.82 -0.14 -30.90
C SER A 119 52.28 1.28 -30.83
N GLY A 120 51.04 1.40 -30.34
CA GLY A 120 50.40 2.64 -29.94
C GLY A 120 49.90 2.51 -28.51
N THR A 121 49.75 3.64 -27.82
CA THR A 121 49.36 3.65 -26.40
C THR A 121 48.20 4.60 -26.14
N ALA A 122 47.39 4.28 -25.13
CA ALA A 122 46.44 5.20 -24.52
C ALA A 122 46.61 5.23 -23.00
N GLU A 123 46.47 6.40 -22.40
CA GLU A 123 46.45 6.56 -20.94
C GLU A 123 45.04 6.42 -20.40
N VAL A 124 44.82 5.49 -19.47
CA VAL A 124 43.53 5.30 -18.81
C VAL A 124 43.69 5.63 -17.33
N THR A 125 42.99 6.66 -16.89
CA THR A 125 42.90 7.05 -15.48
C THR A 125 41.60 6.53 -14.89
N VAL A 126 41.67 5.81 -13.78
CA VAL A 126 40.51 5.44 -12.96
C VAL A 126 40.49 6.38 -11.76
N ALA A 127 39.48 7.24 -11.69
CA ALA A 127 39.30 8.21 -10.62
C ALA A 127 37.90 8.04 -10.05
N GLN A 128 37.78 7.28 -8.97
CA GLN A 128 36.47 6.84 -8.49
C GLN A 128 35.69 8.03 -7.91
N GLU A 129 34.49 8.27 -8.42
CA GLU A 129 33.60 9.34 -7.96
C GLU A 129 32.39 8.77 -7.24
N ALA A 130 32.07 9.35 -6.08
CA ALA A 130 30.86 8.99 -5.35
C ALA A 130 29.62 9.53 -6.08
N SER A 131 28.66 8.63 -6.31
CA SER A 131 27.36 8.93 -6.94
C SER A 131 26.23 8.95 -5.91
N ALA A 132 26.36 8.21 -4.81
CA ALA A 132 25.39 8.18 -3.73
C ALA A 132 26.05 7.93 -2.35
N VAL A 133 25.29 8.14 -1.28
CA VAL A 133 25.65 7.67 0.07
C VAL A 133 24.58 6.72 0.57
N VAL A 134 25.00 5.59 1.13
CA VAL A 134 24.14 4.63 1.82
C VAL A 134 24.30 4.83 3.32
N VAL A 135 23.18 5.06 4.02
CA VAL A 135 23.14 5.16 5.48
C VAL A 135 22.55 3.88 6.05
N SER A 136 23.19 3.32 7.08
CA SER A 136 22.75 2.09 7.74
C SER A 136 22.79 2.22 9.27
N PRO A 137 21.71 1.85 9.99
CA PRO A 137 20.41 1.45 9.44
C PRO A 137 19.70 2.61 8.72
N GLY A 138 18.90 2.29 7.69
CA GLY A 138 18.15 3.30 6.91
C GLY A 138 16.88 3.81 7.62
N ALA A 139 16.45 3.12 8.67
CA ALA A 139 15.41 3.59 9.58
C ALA A 139 15.70 3.13 11.00
N THR A 140 15.29 3.91 11.99
CA THR A 140 15.34 3.54 13.41
C THR A 140 14.15 4.12 14.15
N ALA A 141 13.71 3.38 15.15
CA ALA A 141 12.64 3.76 16.05
C ALA A 141 13.15 3.77 17.49
N PHE A 142 12.75 4.79 18.25
CA PHE A 142 13.04 4.92 19.67
C PHE A 142 11.75 5.00 20.45
N VAL A 143 11.60 4.13 21.45
CA VAL A 143 10.45 4.13 22.36
C VAL A 143 10.73 4.92 23.64
N GLU A 144 12.00 5.12 23.97
CA GLU A 144 12.46 5.95 25.08
C GLU A 144 13.75 6.70 24.70
N ALA A 145 14.29 7.50 25.62
CA ALA A 145 15.53 8.25 25.40
C ALA A 145 16.71 7.28 25.20
N ASP A 146 17.00 7.00 23.93
CA ASP A 146 18.01 6.05 23.51
C ASP A 146 18.85 6.65 22.38
N THR A 147 19.94 5.97 22.05
CA THR A 147 20.90 6.38 21.03
C THR A 147 21.13 5.25 20.03
N VAL A 148 21.27 5.60 18.75
CA VAL A 148 21.69 4.66 17.70
C VAL A 148 22.91 5.22 17.00
N ARG A 149 23.86 4.36 16.66
CA ARG A 149 24.97 4.76 15.79
C ARG A 149 24.63 4.41 14.35
N LEU A 150 24.46 5.44 13.52
CA LEU A 150 24.38 5.28 12.08
C LEU A 150 25.78 5.20 11.48
N SER A 151 25.89 4.47 10.39
CA SER A 151 27.06 4.39 9.53
C SER A 151 26.71 4.92 8.14
N ALA A 152 27.68 5.52 7.45
CA ALA A 152 27.52 6.00 6.09
C ALA A 152 28.63 5.44 5.20
N GLN A 153 28.29 5.08 3.97
CA GLN A 153 29.23 4.63 2.95
C GLN A 153 28.91 5.30 1.61
N ALA A 154 29.88 6.02 1.05
CA ALA A 154 29.78 6.55 -0.29
C ALA A 154 29.98 5.41 -1.29
N VAL A 155 29.18 5.39 -2.36
CA VAL A 155 29.28 4.41 -3.44
C VAL A 155 29.33 5.11 -4.79
N ASP A 156 30.05 4.51 -5.74
CA ASP A 156 30.08 4.99 -7.12
C ASP A 156 28.80 4.63 -7.90
N ALA A 157 28.73 5.00 -9.17
CA ALA A 157 27.56 4.74 -10.02
C ALA A 157 27.24 3.25 -10.21
N ASN A 158 28.21 2.36 -9.98
CA ASN A 158 28.06 0.91 -10.08
C ASN A 158 27.88 0.25 -8.70
N GLY A 159 27.76 1.03 -7.62
CA GLY A 159 27.52 0.55 -6.26
C GLY A 159 28.78 0.10 -5.52
N HIS A 160 29.98 0.34 -6.04
CA HIS A 160 31.21 0.00 -5.33
C HIS A 160 31.54 1.06 -4.27
N PRO A 161 32.02 0.66 -3.08
CA PRO A 161 32.42 1.61 -2.03
C PRO A 161 33.53 2.56 -2.49
N VAL A 162 33.39 3.84 -2.14
CA VAL A 162 34.41 4.87 -2.33
C VAL A 162 35.06 5.18 -0.97
N ALA A 163 36.37 4.97 -0.86
CA ALA A 163 37.11 5.12 0.39
C ALA A 163 37.48 6.59 0.70
N GLY A 164 37.83 6.86 1.96
CA GLY A 164 38.39 8.16 2.38
C GLY A 164 37.41 9.35 2.37
N MET A 165 36.12 9.09 2.22
CA MET A 165 35.10 10.14 2.28
C MET A 165 34.81 10.56 3.73
N GLU A 166 34.76 11.87 3.95
CA GLU A 166 34.26 12.46 5.18
C GLU A 166 32.75 12.73 5.05
N PHE A 167 32.01 12.47 6.13
CA PHE A 167 30.56 12.64 6.16
C PHE A 167 30.17 13.77 7.11
N VAL A 168 29.34 14.68 6.61
CA VAL A 168 28.67 15.70 7.42
C VAL A 168 27.26 15.22 7.71
N TRP A 169 26.94 15.13 8.99
CA TRP A 169 25.62 14.70 9.46
C TRP A 169 24.75 15.90 9.83
N ASP A 170 23.47 15.85 9.47
CA ASP A 170 22.46 16.81 9.91
C ASP A 170 21.13 16.12 10.22
N SER A 171 20.26 16.81 10.95
CA SER A 171 18.91 16.36 11.28
C SER A 171 17.91 17.44 10.88
N SER A 172 16.89 17.03 10.12
CA SER A 172 15.77 17.89 9.73
C SER A 172 15.00 18.48 10.91
N ASP A 173 14.96 17.78 12.06
CA ASP A 173 14.40 18.27 13.31
C ASP A 173 15.29 17.91 14.51
N LYS A 174 16.06 18.91 14.97
CA LYS A 174 17.01 18.81 16.10
C LYS A 174 16.32 18.85 17.47
N GLN A 175 15.01 19.06 17.53
CA GLN A 175 14.20 18.91 18.73
C GLN A 175 13.74 17.46 18.90
N VAL A 176 13.46 16.76 17.79
CA VAL A 176 13.11 15.33 17.79
C VAL A 176 14.35 14.45 17.94
N ALA A 177 15.37 14.63 17.10
CA ALA A 177 16.60 13.83 17.13
C ALA A 177 17.84 14.64 16.75
N ARG A 178 18.94 14.45 17.46
CA ARG A 178 20.25 15.05 17.13
C ARG A 178 21.24 13.99 16.73
N VAL A 179 22.09 14.30 15.75
CA VAL A 179 23.19 13.44 15.30
C VAL A 179 24.52 14.16 15.56
N ASP A 180 25.51 13.46 16.10
CA ASP A 180 26.86 13.98 16.26
C ASP A 180 27.73 13.72 15.01
N ALA A 181 28.96 14.25 15.01
CA ALA A 181 29.88 14.10 13.88
C ALA A 181 30.31 12.64 13.62
N ALA A 182 30.10 11.74 14.58
CA ALA A 182 30.41 10.32 14.46
C ALA A 182 29.18 9.47 14.07
N GLY A 183 28.06 10.11 13.73
CA GLY A 183 26.81 9.43 13.36
C GLY A 183 26.03 8.87 14.56
N LEU A 184 26.36 9.27 15.81
CA LEU A 184 25.56 8.89 16.98
C LEU A 184 24.32 9.78 17.04
N VAL A 185 23.16 9.18 16.78
CA VAL A 185 21.86 9.82 16.91
C VAL A 185 21.37 9.66 18.35
N THR A 186 20.87 10.75 18.93
CA THR A 186 20.22 10.81 20.25
C THR A 186 18.78 11.25 20.09
N ALA A 187 17.84 10.43 20.57
CA ALA A 187 16.42 10.77 20.61
C ALA A 187 16.13 11.82 21.69
N LEU A 188 15.36 12.86 21.37
CA LEU A 188 15.11 14.00 22.26
C LEU A 188 13.64 14.32 22.45
N ASP A 189 12.82 14.28 21.40
CA ASP A 189 11.38 14.49 21.48
C ASP A 189 10.58 13.63 20.51
N ASP A 190 9.29 13.46 20.81
CA ASP A 190 8.39 12.62 20.03
C ASP A 190 8.22 13.23 18.63
N GLY A 191 8.19 12.38 17.60
CA GLY A 191 8.05 12.84 16.22
C GLY A 191 8.90 12.04 15.24
N ARG A 192 9.07 12.59 14.03
CA ARG A 192 9.92 12.04 12.98
C ARG A 192 10.96 13.06 12.54
N ALA A 193 12.19 12.60 12.36
CA ALA A 193 13.28 13.37 11.79
C ALA A 193 14.02 12.54 10.75
N THR A 194 14.29 13.13 9.59
CA THR A 194 15.26 12.60 8.62
C THR A 194 16.67 13.02 9.06
N ILE A 195 17.56 12.05 9.17
CA ILE A 195 19.01 12.22 9.40
C ILE A 195 19.73 12.06 8.06
N THR A 196 20.50 13.07 7.66
CA THR A 196 21.18 13.11 6.37
C THR A 196 22.69 13.02 6.57
N ALA A 197 23.35 12.07 5.88
CA ALA A 197 24.80 12.02 5.74
C ALA A 197 25.20 12.55 4.36
N THR A 198 25.99 13.62 4.32
CA THR A 198 26.47 14.23 3.08
C THR A 198 27.96 13.98 2.91
N ALA A 199 28.36 13.47 1.74
CA ALA A 199 29.74 13.41 1.29
C ALA A 199 29.89 14.26 0.02
N ARG A 200 30.60 15.38 0.11
CA ARG A 200 30.71 16.39 -0.97
C ARG A 200 29.31 16.87 -1.43
N SER A 201 28.87 16.49 -2.63
CA SER A 201 27.58 16.88 -3.23
C SER A 201 26.55 15.76 -3.24
N VAL A 202 26.90 14.56 -2.77
CA VAL A 202 25.99 13.41 -2.69
C VAL A 202 25.60 13.15 -1.24
N PHE A 203 24.40 12.61 -1.03
CA PHE A 203 23.88 12.37 0.30
C PHE A 203 23.09 11.07 0.36
N GLY A 204 22.84 10.65 1.59
CA GLY A 204 22.02 9.49 1.95
C GLY A 204 21.26 9.82 3.21
N GLU A 205 20.10 9.20 3.38
CA GLU A 205 19.18 9.54 4.45
C GLU A 205 18.80 8.31 5.27
N ALA A 206 18.53 8.54 6.55
CA ALA A 206 17.86 7.60 7.42
C ALA A 206 16.69 8.28 8.12
N THR A 207 15.57 7.58 8.25
CA THR A 207 14.43 8.09 9.02
C THR A 207 14.52 7.67 10.47
N VAL A 208 14.35 8.62 11.39
CA VAL A 208 14.29 8.37 12.83
C VAL A 208 12.90 8.74 13.32
N ALA A 209 12.23 7.79 13.97
CA ALA A 209 10.97 8.01 14.67
C ALA A 209 11.19 7.87 16.18
N VAL A 210 10.65 8.80 16.96
CA VAL A 210 10.74 8.81 18.42
C VAL A 210 9.34 8.84 18.99
N ALA A 211 9.04 7.96 19.94
CA ALA A 211 7.72 7.84 20.56
C ALA A 211 7.84 7.49 22.05
N ARG A 212 7.98 8.50 22.90
CA ARG A 212 8.16 8.35 24.35
C ARG A 212 6.81 8.36 25.04
N VAL A 213 6.17 7.19 25.01
CA VAL A 213 4.81 6.96 25.54
C VAL A 213 4.60 7.60 26.90
N ALA A 214 5.48 7.38 27.87
CA ALA A 214 5.33 7.92 29.22
C ALA A 214 5.28 9.46 29.22
N ARG A 215 6.24 10.11 28.56
CA ARG A 215 6.29 11.59 28.49
C ARG A 215 5.12 12.15 27.70
N PHE A 216 4.74 11.51 26.60
CA PHE A 216 3.57 11.91 25.82
C PHE A 216 2.31 11.91 26.69
N LEU A 217 2.06 10.82 27.42
CA LEU A 217 0.87 10.67 28.25
C LEU A 217 0.88 11.63 29.46
N GLU A 218 2.05 11.94 30.03
CA GLU A 218 2.18 12.97 31.09
C GLU A 218 1.75 14.36 30.63
N HIS A 219 2.05 14.74 29.39
CA HIS A 219 1.67 16.04 28.83
C HIS A 219 0.24 16.05 28.27
N ASN A 220 -0.37 14.88 28.09
CA ASN A 220 -1.67 14.71 27.44
C ASN A 220 -2.66 13.93 28.33
N PRO A 221 -3.02 14.46 29.52
CA PRO A 221 -3.82 13.73 30.51
C PRO A 221 -5.20 13.32 29.99
N ARG A 222 -5.85 14.15 29.14
CA ARG A 222 -7.15 13.79 28.52
C ARG A 222 -7.08 12.52 27.68
N ILE A 223 -5.97 12.30 26.98
CA ILE A 223 -5.75 11.09 26.16
C ILE A 223 -5.47 9.91 27.10
N ALA A 224 -4.59 10.09 28.10
CA ALA A 224 -4.27 9.06 29.08
C ALA A 224 -5.50 8.61 29.91
N ASP A 225 -6.39 9.53 30.26
CA ASP A 225 -7.60 9.24 31.03
C ASP A 225 -8.66 8.49 30.20
N ALA A 226 -8.68 8.71 28.88
CA ALA A 226 -9.57 8.00 27.96
C ALA A 226 -9.08 6.59 27.60
N MET A 227 -7.80 6.28 27.86
CA MET A 227 -7.24 4.93 27.76
C MET A 227 -7.75 4.07 28.93
N LEU A 228 -8.93 3.50 28.76
CA LEU A 228 -9.61 2.70 29.78
C LEU A 228 -9.46 1.21 29.48
N TRP A 229 -8.93 0.46 30.44
CA TRP A 229 -8.85 -1.00 30.40
C TRP A 229 -9.89 -1.61 31.32
N LEU A 230 -10.76 -2.48 30.79
CA LEU A 230 -11.69 -3.28 31.60
C LEU A 230 -10.93 -4.44 32.24
N ASP A 231 -10.74 -4.38 33.55
CA ASP A 231 -10.01 -5.40 34.30
C ASP A 231 -10.94 -6.53 34.76
N THR A 232 -10.32 -7.47 35.46
CA THR A 232 -10.89 -8.77 35.78
C THR A 232 -12.03 -8.73 36.80
N ASP A 233 -12.12 -7.64 37.54
CA ASP A 233 -13.18 -7.29 38.49
C ASP A 233 -14.33 -6.51 37.84
N ASN A 234 -14.35 -6.43 36.50
CA ASN A 234 -15.32 -5.68 35.72
C ASN A 234 -15.32 -4.18 36.02
N GLN A 235 -14.18 -3.64 36.47
CA GLN A 235 -13.94 -2.21 36.61
C GLN A 235 -13.07 -1.71 35.46
N THR A 236 -13.41 -0.54 34.93
CA THR A 236 -12.54 0.16 33.98
C THR A 236 -11.48 0.95 34.73
N ARG A 237 -10.21 0.74 34.36
CA ARG A 237 -9.06 1.44 34.93
C ARG A 237 -8.45 2.38 33.89
N PRO A 238 -8.26 3.67 34.20
CA PRO A 238 -7.50 4.57 33.33
C PRO A 238 -6.02 4.19 33.32
N HIS A 239 -5.27 4.67 32.33
CA HIS A 239 -3.85 4.35 32.15
C HIS A 239 -3.01 4.49 33.42
N ALA A 240 -3.27 5.53 34.23
CA ALA A 240 -2.57 5.75 35.49
C ALA A 240 -2.62 4.52 36.43
N GLU A 241 -3.77 3.83 36.45
CA GLU A 241 -4.05 2.66 37.30
C GLU A 241 -3.74 1.32 36.63
N TRP A 242 -3.26 1.30 35.38
CA TRP A 242 -2.93 0.04 34.72
C TRP A 242 -1.82 -0.72 35.46
N PRO A 243 -1.89 -2.06 35.48
CA PRO A 243 -0.76 -2.90 35.88
C PRO A 243 0.49 -2.55 35.07
N GLN A 244 1.67 -2.61 35.70
CA GLN A 244 2.93 -2.31 35.01
C GLN A 244 3.12 -3.21 33.77
N THR A 245 2.70 -4.47 33.84
CA THR A 245 2.77 -5.41 32.71
C THR A 245 2.02 -4.92 31.47
N LEU A 246 0.86 -4.26 31.63
CA LEU A 246 0.11 -3.70 30.50
C LEU A 246 0.77 -2.41 29.97
N LYS A 247 1.37 -1.60 30.84
CA LYS A 247 2.18 -0.44 30.43
C LYS A 247 3.40 -0.87 29.63
N ASP A 248 4.08 -1.94 30.06
CA ASP A 248 5.22 -2.52 29.35
C ASP A 248 4.80 -3.07 27.97
N LYS A 249 3.64 -3.74 27.87
CA LYS A 249 3.06 -4.16 26.57
C LYS A 249 2.78 -2.98 25.64
N LEU A 250 2.26 -1.86 26.15
CA LEU A 250 2.04 -0.65 25.36
C LEU A 250 3.35 -0.09 24.80
N VAL A 251 4.38 0.02 25.64
CA VAL A 251 5.72 0.47 25.23
C VAL A 251 6.31 -0.47 24.18
N LEU A 252 6.24 -1.79 24.42
CA LEU A 252 6.71 -2.80 23.47
C LEU A 252 6.00 -2.68 22.11
N ALA A 253 4.67 -2.57 22.12
CA ALA A 253 3.87 -2.46 20.90
C ALA A 253 4.20 -1.19 20.11
N VAL A 254 4.51 -0.07 20.78
CA VAL A 254 4.97 1.15 20.10
C VAL A 254 6.31 0.92 19.39
N GLY A 255 7.27 0.26 20.04
CA GLY A 255 8.55 -0.09 19.40
C GLY A 255 8.39 -0.99 18.19
N GLN A 256 7.56 -2.02 18.33
CA GLN A 256 7.27 -2.98 17.28
C GLN A 256 6.60 -2.33 16.06
N LEU A 257 5.59 -1.50 16.28
CA LEU A 257 4.84 -0.83 15.21
C LEU A 257 5.63 0.25 14.47
N LEU A 258 6.67 0.82 15.09
CA LEU A 258 7.60 1.73 14.41
C LEU A 258 8.65 0.99 13.56
N GLY A 259 8.89 -0.30 13.83
CA GLY A 259 9.90 -1.12 13.15
C GLY A 259 9.32 -2.04 12.07
N GLU A 260 8.66 -3.14 12.46
CA GLU A 260 8.32 -4.27 11.59
C GLU A 260 6.86 -4.77 11.71
N GLY A 261 6.07 -4.28 12.69
CA GLY A 261 4.73 -4.77 13.04
C GLY A 261 4.70 -5.45 14.42
N THR A 262 3.52 -5.71 15.01
CA THR A 262 3.42 -6.21 16.40
C THR A 262 3.80 -7.68 16.56
N GLY A 263 3.85 -8.44 15.47
CA GLY A 263 4.03 -9.90 15.50
C GLY A 263 2.81 -10.67 16.03
N LEU A 264 1.67 -10.01 16.20
CA LEU A 264 0.41 -10.67 16.52
C LEU A 264 -0.10 -11.48 15.32
N PRO A 265 -0.80 -12.61 15.54
CA PRO A 265 -1.41 -13.33 14.45
C PRO A 265 -2.55 -12.51 13.83
N ASP A 266 -2.74 -12.64 12.51
CA ASP A 266 -3.84 -11.97 11.78
C ASP A 266 -5.22 -12.24 12.39
N VAL A 267 -5.38 -13.44 12.96
CA VAL A 267 -6.58 -13.87 13.66
C VAL A 267 -6.19 -14.45 15.02
N MET A 268 -6.66 -13.80 16.08
CA MET A 268 -6.39 -14.23 17.46
C MET A 268 -6.98 -15.61 17.77
N VAL A 269 -6.28 -16.36 18.62
CA VAL A 269 -6.70 -17.71 19.03
C VAL A 269 -7.98 -17.64 19.89
N ASN A 270 -9.02 -18.36 19.48
CA ASN A 270 -10.23 -18.49 20.28
C ASN A 270 -10.12 -19.66 21.28
N GLN A 271 -10.03 -19.34 22.57
CA GLN A 271 -10.01 -20.33 23.67
C GLN A 271 -11.32 -21.13 23.76
N ALA A 272 -12.42 -20.61 23.21
CA ALA A 272 -13.71 -21.32 23.19
C ALA A 272 -13.87 -22.27 22.00
N ALA A 273 -12.98 -22.25 21.00
CA ALA A 273 -13.20 -22.94 19.72
C ALA A 273 -13.57 -24.43 19.85
N GLU A 274 -12.86 -25.15 20.72
CA GLU A 274 -13.06 -26.60 20.96
C GLU A 274 -14.34 -26.90 21.76
N HIS A 275 -14.90 -25.90 22.44
CA HIS A 275 -16.08 -26.02 23.29
C HIS A 275 -17.38 -25.62 22.58
N LEU A 276 -17.29 -24.98 21.42
CA LEU A 276 -18.44 -24.54 20.63
C LEU A 276 -18.90 -25.65 19.70
N ALA A 277 -20.18 -26.04 19.78
CA ALA A 277 -20.85 -26.86 18.79
C ALA A 277 -21.29 -26.01 17.58
N ASP A 278 -21.56 -26.65 16.44
CA ASP A 278 -21.90 -25.94 15.19
C ASP A 278 -23.17 -25.08 15.28
N GLY A 279 -24.11 -25.47 16.13
CA GLY A 279 -25.36 -24.75 16.39
C GLY A 279 -25.25 -23.65 17.45
N ASP A 280 -24.14 -23.58 18.18
CA ASP A 280 -23.92 -22.54 19.19
C ASP A 280 -23.70 -21.20 18.52
N LEU A 281 -23.88 -20.10 19.26
CA LEU A 281 -23.52 -18.78 18.77
C LEU A 281 -22.02 -18.66 18.60
N ALA A 282 -21.61 -18.07 17.49
CA ALA A 282 -20.22 -17.74 17.19
C ALA A 282 -19.66 -16.78 18.26
N THR A 283 -18.91 -17.32 19.22
CA THR A 283 -18.40 -16.59 20.39
C THR A 283 -16.88 -16.68 20.42
N THR A 284 -16.21 -15.54 20.60
CA THR A 284 -14.75 -15.51 20.79
C THR A 284 -14.42 -15.23 22.25
N VAL A 285 -13.52 -16.04 22.80
CA VAL A 285 -12.90 -15.85 24.10
C VAL A 285 -11.39 -15.82 23.90
N LEU A 286 -10.76 -14.69 24.19
CA LEU A 286 -9.31 -14.54 24.18
C LEU A 286 -8.73 -14.84 25.56
N SER A 287 -7.46 -15.26 25.59
CA SER A 287 -6.70 -15.26 26.83
C SER A 287 -6.53 -13.82 27.34
N ARG A 288 -6.20 -13.66 28.62
CA ARG A 288 -5.88 -12.34 29.17
C ARG A 288 -4.70 -11.70 28.44
N GLU A 289 -3.68 -12.49 28.16
CA GLU A 289 -2.45 -12.04 27.52
C GLU A 289 -2.74 -11.50 26.11
N ASP A 290 -3.46 -12.28 25.30
CA ASP A 290 -3.87 -11.93 23.93
C ASP A 290 -4.73 -10.67 23.88
N ALA A 291 -5.67 -10.53 24.83
CA ALA A 291 -6.53 -9.36 24.91
C ALA A 291 -5.75 -8.10 25.29
N GLU A 292 -4.83 -8.22 26.25
CA GLU A 292 -3.92 -7.13 26.65
C GLU A 292 -3.00 -6.75 25.50
N ASP A 293 -2.43 -7.71 24.76
CA ASP A 293 -1.55 -7.41 23.61
C ASP A 293 -2.29 -6.74 22.46
N LEU A 294 -3.45 -7.27 22.08
CA LEU A 294 -4.23 -6.68 20.99
C LEU A 294 -4.76 -5.29 21.36
N TYR A 295 -5.14 -5.07 22.62
CA TYR A 295 -5.51 -3.74 23.09
C TYR A 295 -4.31 -2.79 23.11
N ALA A 296 -3.18 -3.19 23.70
CA ALA A 296 -1.94 -2.41 23.72
C ALA A 296 -1.48 -2.04 22.31
N ALA A 297 -1.56 -2.96 21.35
CA ALA A 297 -1.28 -2.72 19.94
C ALA A 297 -2.17 -1.63 19.34
N ASN A 298 -3.49 -1.72 19.51
CA ASN A 298 -4.43 -0.72 18.98
C ASN A 298 -4.21 0.67 19.60
N ILE A 299 -3.90 0.74 20.90
CA ILE A 299 -3.57 1.99 21.57
C ILE A 299 -2.23 2.54 21.10
N ALA A 300 -1.19 1.69 21.07
CA ALA A 300 0.13 2.05 20.54
C ALA A 300 0.02 2.65 19.15
N HIS A 301 -0.75 2.01 18.26
CA HIS A 301 -0.99 2.51 16.92
C HIS A 301 -1.64 3.90 16.93
N SER A 302 -2.71 4.08 17.69
CA SER A 302 -3.41 5.37 17.81
C SER A 302 -2.48 6.49 18.30
N LEU A 303 -1.64 6.18 19.30
CA LEU A 303 -0.66 7.12 19.86
C LEU A 303 0.49 7.41 18.87
N ILE A 304 0.98 6.41 18.13
CA ILE A 304 2.02 6.62 17.11
C ILE A 304 1.52 7.58 16.03
N LEU A 305 0.28 7.42 15.55
CA LEU A 305 -0.27 8.30 14.54
C LEU A 305 -0.33 9.76 15.03
N GLU A 306 -0.68 9.96 16.30
CA GLU A 306 -0.68 11.28 16.95
C GLU A 306 0.73 11.83 17.12
N MET A 307 1.63 11.09 17.79
CA MET A 307 3.00 11.52 18.09
C MET A 307 3.83 11.81 16.84
N THR A 308 3.57 11.09 15.74
CA THR A 308 4.31 11.26 14.48
C THR A 308 3.65 12.22 13.51
N GLY A 309 2.47 12.75 13.82
CA GLY A 309 1.70 13.61 12.91
C GLY A 309 1.34 12.92 11.60
N ALA A 310 1.06 11.61 11.64
CA ALA A 310 0.83 10.81 10.44
C ALA A 310 -0.53 11.08 9.78
N LEU A 311 -1.46 11.73 10.50
CA LEU A 311 -2.81 12.06 10.04
C LEU A 311 -3.01 13.58 10.05
N PRO A 312 -3.89 14.11 9.18
CA PRO A 312 -4.18 15.55 9.13
C PRO A 312 -5.15 16.02 10.23
N TRP A 313 -5.59 15.12 11.12
CA TRP A 313 -6.41 15.42 12.31
C TRP A 313 -5.72 14.91 13.57
N SER A 314 -6.08 15.47 14.72
CA SER A 314 -5.47 15.16 16.01
C SER A 314 -6.48 14.60 17.02
N LEU A 315 -6.03 13.72 17.89
CA LEU A 315 -6.73 13.29 19.10
C LEU A 315 -7.08 14.47 20.01
N HIS A 316 -6.34 15.57 19.96
CA HIS A 316 -6.62 16.78 20.75
C HIS A 316 -7.93 17.46 20.39
N ASP A 317 -8.40 17.28 19.15
CA ASP A 317 -9.64 17.86 18.62
C ASP A 317 -10.89 17.08 19.02
N LEU A 318 -10.72 15.90 19.63
CA LEU A 318 -11.82 15.01 20.03
C LEU A 318 -12.37 15.37 21.41
N SER A 319 -13.68 15.21 21.59
CA SER A 319 -14.34 15.26 22.90
C SER A 319 -13.92 14.08 23.79
N GLU A 320 -14.20 14.16 25.10
CA GLU A 320 -13.94 13.04 26.03
C GLU A 320 -14.65 11.75 25.61
N ARG A 321 -15.89 11.87 25.11
CA ARG A 321 -16.65 10.71 24.62
C ARG A 321 -15.99 10.11 23.39
N GLU A 322 -15.58 10.93 22.43
CA GLU A 322 -14.92 10.45 21.21
C GLU A 322 -13.57 9.79 21.49
N LEU A 323 -12.80 10.34 22.44
CA LEU A 323 -11.59 9.69 22.92
C LEU A 323 -11.89 8.34 23.59
N GLU A 324 -12.94 8.24 24.41
CA GLU A 324 -13.38 6.97 25.01
C GLU A 324 -13.76 5.95 23.92
N LEU A 325 -14.43 6.37 22.83
CA LEU A 325 -14.78 5.49 21.72
C LEU A 325 -13.54 4.89 21.03
N LEU A 326 -12.44 5.64 20.96
CA LEU A 326 -11.20 5.22 20.31
C LEU A 326 -10.23 4.47 21.24
N LEU A 327 -10.13 4.89 22.50
CA LEU A 327 -9.03 4.51 23.37
C LEU A 327 -9.47 3.56 24.49
N SER A 328 -10.76 3.35 24.67
CA SER A 328 -11.23 2.38 25.64
C SER A 328 -11.22 0.95 25.08
N SER A 329 -10.95 -0.02 25.94
CA SER A 329 -11.32 -1.42 25.69
C SER A 329 -12.83 -1.63 25.91
N TYR A 330 -13.45 -0.82 26.77
CA TYR A 330 -14.87 -0.90 27.14
C TYR A 330 -15.61 0.42 27.01
N ILE A 331 -16.64 0.47 26.18
CA ILE A 331 -17.45 1.67 26.03
C ILE A 331 -18.72 1.54 26.87
N ARG A 332 -18.85 2.38 27.91
CA ARG A 332 -20.04 2.42 28.77
C ARG A 332 -21.31 2.55 27.94
N GLY A 333 -22.27 1.66 28.21
CA GLY A 333 -23.59 1.66 27.57
C GLY A 333 -23.65 0.96 26.21
N GLN A 334 -22.52 0.60 25.60
CA GLN A 334 -22.50 -0.24 24.41
C GLN A 334 -22.33 -1.70 24.84
N ARG A 335 -23.31 -2.50 24.41
CA ARG A 335 -23.45 -3.88 24.86
C ARG A 335 -22.30 -4.78 24.36
N ASP A 336 -21.66 -4.49 23.24
CA ASP A 336 -20.82 -5.47 22.55
C ASP A 336 -19.30 -5.22 22.61
N HIS A 337 -18.80 -4.30 23.45
CA HIS A 337 -17.35 -4.00 23.59
C HIS A 337 -16.63 -4.97 24.56
N TRP A 338 -15.37 -5.31 24.25
CA TRP A 338 -14.46 -6.23 24.99
C TRP A 338 -14.85 -6.46 26.46
N ILE A 339 -15.23 -7.69 26.79
CA ILE A 339 -15.74 -8.04 28.12
C ILE A 339 -14.77 -9.01 28.79
N TYR A 340 -14.20 -8.68 29.95
CA TYR A 340 -13.57 -9.71 30.78
C TYR A 340 -14.62 -10.64 31.39
N SER A 341 -14.34 -11.95 31.47
CA SER A 341 -15.03 -12.78 32.45
C SER A 341 -14.12 -13.78 33.19
N GLN A 342 -14.09 -13.64 34.51
CA GLN A 342 -14.31 -14.71 35.47
C GLN A 342 -15.49 -14.29 36.36
N GLY A 343 -16.71 -14.58 35.90
CA GLY A 343 -17.95 -14.38 36.68
C GLY A 343 -19.15 -13.68 36.00
N GLY A 344 -18.99 -13.07 34.80
CA GLY A 344 -20.05 -12.38 34.00
C GLY A 344 -19.72 -10.90 33.70
N PHE A 345 -20.09 -10.28 32.57
CA PHE A 345 -21.46 -10.10 32.01
C PHE A 345 -21.61 -10.26 30.47
N TYR A 346 -22.82 -10.62 30.05
CA TYR A 346 -23.23 -10.97 28.68
C TYR A 346 -23.93 -9.85 27.93
N THR A 347 -23.87 -9.89 26.60
CA THR A 347 -24.89 -9.30 25.74
C THR A 347 -25.54 -10.39 24.88
N HIS A 348 -26.36 -11.16 25.62
CA HIS A 348 -27.16 -12.30 25.21
C HIS A 348 -26.39 -13.63 25.02
N TYR A 349 -26.85 -14.64 25.78
CA TYR A 349 -26.49 -16.07 25.81
C TYR A 349 -25.15 -16.53 26.42
N GLY A 350 -24.95 -16.23 27.72
CA GLY A 350 -24.35 -17.16 28.68
C GLY A 350 -22.84 -17.47 28.56
N PRO A 351 -22.21 -18.02 29.62
CA PRO A 351 -20.77 -18.31 29.61
C PRO A 351 -20.53 -19.57 28.78
N VAL A 352 -19.41 -19.62 28.04
CA VAL A 352 -18.95 -20.90 27.48
C VAL A 352 -18.46 -21.76 28.63
N ALA A 353 -19.18 -22.83 28.92
CA ALA A 353 -18.91 -23.68 30.08
C ALA A 353 -17.47 -24.23 30.03
N GLY A 354 -16.70 -24.02 31.10
CA GLY A 354 -15.33 -24.50 31.23
C GLY A 354 -14.25 -23.59 30.65
N VAL A 355 -14.62 -22.44 30.07
CA VAL A 355 -13.68 -21.48 29.46
C VAL A 355 -13.70 -20.16 30.24
N THR A 356 -12.53 -19.64 30.59
CA THR A 356 -12.38 -18.32 31.24
C THR A 356 -11.52 -17.41 30.39
N GLY A 357 -11.89 -16.14 30.22
CA GLY A 357 -11.15 -15.20 29.38
C GLY A 357 -11.93 -13.92 29.04
N TYR A 358 -11.39 -13.13 28.11
CA TYR A 358 -12.06 -11.94 27.60
C TYR A 358 -12.94 -12.31 26.41
N SER A 359 -14.25 -12.13 26.53
CA SER A 359 -15.19 -12.34 25.44
C SER A 359 -15.24 -11.12 24.53
N ALA A 360 -14.95 -11.32 23.25
CA ALA A 360 -15.27 -10.38 22.19
C ALA A 360 -16.58 -10.85 21.53
N ILE A 361 -17.70 -10.28 21.98
CA ILE A 361 -19.04 -10.54 21.40
C ILE A 361 -19.27 -9.58 20.20
N THR A 362 -18.19 -9.13 19.57
CA THR A 362 -18.28 -8.27 18.41
C THR A 362 -18.63 -9.12 17.20
N ARG A 363 -19.61 -8.66 16.41
CA ARG A 363 -19.98 -9.35 15.17
C ARG A 363 -18.88 -9.29 14.09
N ALA A 364 -17.88 -8.43 14.29
CA ALA A 364 -16.59 -8.46 13.62
C ALA A 364 -15.48 -8.28 14.68
N LEU A 365 -14.51 -9.18 14.75
CA LEU A 365 -13.39 -9.13 15.70
C LEU A 365 -12.29 -8.20 15.18
N PRO A 366 -11.68 -7.38 16.06
CA PRO A 366 -10.55 -6.55 15.67
C PRO A 366 -9.37 -7.39 15.18
N ALA A 367 -8.69 -6.89 14.16
CA ALA A 367 -7.38 -7.37 13.72
C ALA A 367 -6.26 -6.55 14.38
N PRO A 368 -5.01 -7.04 14.39
CA PRO A 368 -3.83 -6.19 14.58
C PRO A 368 -3.92 -4.91 13.74
N PRO A 369 -3.62 -3.74 14.32
CA PRO A 369 -3.87 -2.45 13.67
C PRO A 369 -3.07 -2.24 12.37
N GLU A 370 -1.88 -2.84 12.25
CA GLU A 370 -1.07 -2.79 11.03
C GLU A 370 -1.77 -3.41 9.83
N ILE A 371 -2.55 -4.48 10.02
CA ILE A 371 -3.30 -5.14 8.93
C ILE A 371 -4.36 -4.17 8.39
N ILE A 372 -5.05 -3.47 9.29
CA ILE A 372 -6.09 -2.51 8.94
C ILE A 372 -5.45 -1.29 8.25
N ARG A 373 -4.36 -0.75 8.81
CA ARG A 373 -3.63 0.39 8.26
C ARG A 373 -3.11 0.10 6.85
N ASP A 374 -2.45 -1.04 6.66
CA ASP A 374 -1.84 -1.41 5.39
C ASP A 374 -2.91 -1.62 4.33
N PHE A 375 -4.03 -2.26 4.70
CA PHE A 375 -5.20 -2.37 3.86
C PHE A 375 -5.79 -1.00 3.48
N MET A 376 -6.04 -0.11 4.45
CA MET A 376 -6.59 1.23 4.17
C MET A 376 -5.68 2.05 3.27
N THR A 377 -4.36 1.86 3.39
CA THR A 377 -3.36 2.50 2.52
C THR A 377 -3.41 1.92 1.11
N ALA A 378 -3.42 0.60 0.96
CA ALA A 378 -3.49 -0.08 -0.32
C ALA A 378 -4.77 0.29 -1.11
N GLU A 379 -5.90 0.37 -0.42
CA GLU A 379 -7.19 0.76 -0.99
C GLU A 379 -7.39 2.29 -1.08
N SER A 380 -6.38 3.09 -0.70
CA SER A 380 -6.43 4.57 -0.74
C SER A 380 -7.62 5.18 0.03
N LEU A 381 -8.01 4.56 1.14
CA LEU A 381 -9.19 4.98 1.92
C LEU A 381 -8.95 6.20 2.79
N VAL A 382 -7.69 6.45 3.20
CA VAL A 382 -7.33 7.61 4.03
C VAL A 382 -7.29 8.86 3.17
N GLY A 383 -8.23 9.78 3.39
CA GLY A 383 -8.35 11.06 2.69
C GLY A 383 -7.66 12.22 3.43
N GLY A 384 -7.81 13.43 2.90
CA GLY A 384 -7.28 14.66 3.51
C GLY A 384 -8.09 15.15 4.73
N SER A 385 -9.22 14.50 5.04
CA SER A 385 -10.09 14.81 6.18
C SER A 385 -10.77 13.56 6.72
N ARG A 386 -11.31 13.65 7.94
CA ARG A 386 -12.12 12.57 8.53
C ARG A 386 -13.37 12.28 7.69
N TYR A 387 -14.07 13.34 7.26
CA TYR A 387 -15.23 13.22 6.37
C TYR A 387 -14.91 12.41 5.11
N GLU A 388 -13.86 12.79 4.38
CA GLU A 388 -13.47 12.11 3.14
C GLU A 388 -13.12 10.63 3.41
N THR A 389 -12.40 10.36 4.49
CA THR A 389 -12.04 8.99 4.91
C THR A 389 -13.26 8.14 5.26
N ILE A 390 -14.24 8.71 5.97
CA ILE A 390 -15.53 8.06 6.26
C ILE A 390 -16.27 7.73 4.96
N ILE A 391 -16.40 8.68 4.05
CA ILE A 391 -17.13 8.46 2.78
C ILE A 391 -16.43 7.38 1.92
N ARG A 392 -15.11 7.42 1.80
CA ARG A 392 -14.33 6.38 1.08
C ARG A 392 -14.48 5.00 1.72
N THR A 393 -14.51 4.92 3.04
CA THR A 393 -14.70 3.66 3.75
C THR A 393 -16.12 3.11 3.53
N ILE A 394 -17.15 3.96 3.60
CA ILE A 394 -18.55 3.57 3.30
C ILE A 394 -18.68 3.13 1.83
N GLU A 395 -17.96 3.79 0.93
CA GLU A 395 -17.94 3.45 -0.48
C GLU A 395 -17.32 2.08 -0.70
N TRP A 396 -16.18 1.81 -0.07
CA TRP A 396 -15.57 0.49 -0.10
C TRP A 396 -16.54 -0.58 0.42
N VAL A 397 -17.24 -0.31 1.52
CA VAL A 397 -18.26 -1.21 2.10
C VAL A 397 -19.41 -1.46 1.11
N ARG A 398 -19.88 -0.44 0.40
CA ARG A 398 -20.94 -0.55 -0.62
C ARG A 398 -20.61 -1.56 -1.70
N TYR A 399 -19.34 -1.65 -2.09
CA TYR A 399 -18.88 -2.50 -3.19
C TYR A 399 -18.44 -3.90 -2.78
N HIS A 400 -17.92 -4.05 -1.56
CA HIS A 400 -17.23 -5.28 -1.15
C HIS A 400 -17.94 -6.07 -0.07
N LEU A 401 -18.88 -5.45 0.67
CA LEU A 401 -19.61 -6.13 1.73
C LEU A 401 -21.04 -6.51 1.32
N VAL A 402 -21.53 -7.60 1.90
CA VAL A 402 -22.91 -8.06 1.73
C VAL A 402 -23.45 -8.71 3.01
N HIS A 403 -24.74 -8.55 3.26
CA HIS A 403 -25.41 -9.17 4.41
C HIS A 403 -25.46 -10.70 4.27
N TYR A 404 -24.92 -11.41 5.25
CA TYR A 404 -25.15 -12.85 5.41
C TYR A 404 -26.53 -13.13 6.01
N HIS A 405 -27.38 -13.84 5.27
CA HIS A 405 -28.73 -14.19 5.71
C HIS A 405 -28.83 -15.47 6.57
N GLY A 406 -27.74 -16.20 6.78
CA GLY A 406 -27.76 -17.37 7.66
C GLY A 406 -27.72 -17.00 9.14
N GLY A 407 -28.06 -17.94 10.01
CA GLY A 407 -27.92 -17.76 11.45
C GLY A 407 -26.45 -17.54 11.83
N PHE A 408 -26.20 -16.69 12.83
CA PHE A 408 -24.86 -16.41 13.35
C PHE A 408 -24.35 -17.54 14.27
N SER A 409 -24.33 -18.77 13.76
CA SER A 409 -23.85 -19.95 14.50
C SER A 409 -22.38 -20.23 14.20
N THR A 410 -21.68 -20.87 15.14
CA THR A 410 -20.27 -21.22 15.03
C THR A 410 -19.96 -21.97 13.74
N GLY A 411 -20.76 -22.98 13.38
CA GLY A 411 -20.54 -23.76 12.16
C GLY A 411 -20.73 -22.94 10.88
N ASN A 412 -21.68 -22.00 10.88
CA ASN A 412 -21.87 -21.10 9.74
C ASN A 412 -20.70 -20.12 9.59
N VAL A 413 -20.21 -19.57 10.71
CA VAL A 413 -19.08 -18.64 10.69
C VAL A 413 -17.79 -19.36 10.31
N GLU A 414 -17.54 -20.55 10.83
CA GLU A 414 -16.36 -21.33 10.44
C GLU A 414 -16.39 -21.67 8.95
N LYS A 415 -17.54 -22.07 8.41
CA LYS A 415 -17.67 -22.40 7.00
C LYS A 415 -17.31 -21.24 6.07
N LEU A 416 -17.67 -20.02 6.45
CA LEU A 416 -17.50 -18.83 5.60
C LEU A 416 -16.17 -18.11 5.84
N TRP A 417 -15.72 -18.02 7.08
CA TRP A 417 -14.54 -17.23 7.45
C TRP A 417 -13.38 -18.07 8.00
N GLY A 418 -13.52 -19.41 8.04
CA GLY A 418 -12.48 -20.32 8.51
C GLY A 418 -12.17 -20.18 10.00
N TYR A 419 -13.11 -19.66 10.79
CA TYR A 419 -12.91 -19.36 12.21
C TYR A 419 -14.12 -19.74 13.06
N ARG A 420 -13.90 -20.57 14.09
CA ARG A 420 -14.93 -20.96 15.06
C ARG A 420 -15.06 -19.91 16.15
N GLY A 421 -15.70 -18.78 15.86
CA GLY A 421 -15.88 -17.64 16.78
C GLY A 421 -16.53 -16.45 16.07
N GLY A 422 -16.43 -15.24 16.62
CA GLY A 422 -16.83 -14.02 15.91
C GLY A 422 -16.07 -13.82 14.59
N VAL A 423 -16.59 -13.03 13.66
CA VAL A 423 -16.02 -12.89 12.30
C VAL A 423 -14.70 -12.11 12.36
N PRO A 424 -13.52 -12.67 12.03
CA PRO A 424 -12.28 -11.90 12.10
C PRO A 424 -12.23 -10.83 11.01
N LEU A 425 -11.92 -9.58 11.39
CA LEU A 425 -11.79 -8.48 10.42
C LEU A 425 -10.75 -8.79 9.35
N ALA A 426 -9.60 -9.38 9.71
CA ALA A 426 -8.58 -9.78 8.74
C ALA A 426 -9.14 -10.71 7.64
N ARG A 427 -10.11 -11.57 7.96
CA ARG A 427 -10.80 -12.43 6.99
C ARG A 427 -11.81 -11.66 6.13
N MET A 428 -12.42 -10.60 6.66
CA MET A 428 -13.29 -9.71 5.88
C MET A 428 -12.49 -8.86 4.89
N LEU A 429 -11.23 -8.53 5.18
CA LEU A 429 -10.37 -7.73 4.31
C LEU A 429 -9.77 -8.54 3.14
N ALA A 430 -9.73 -9.88 3.25
CA ALA A 430 -9.24 -10.79 2.22
C ALA A 430 -10.26 -11.08 1.07
N VAL A 431 -11.03 -10.07 0.67
CA VAL A 431 -12.19 -10.18 -0.25
C VAL A 431 -11.86 -10.87 -1.59
N GLY A 432 -10.62 -10.73 -2.09
CA GLY A 432 -10.17 -11.33 -3.35
C GLY A 432 -9.91 -12.84 -3.32
N GLU A 433 -9.81 -13.44 -2.13
CA GLU A 433 -9.49 -14.87 -1.96
C GLU A 433 -10.72 -15.74 -1.69
N THR A 434 -11.88 -15.12 -1.43
CA THR A 434 -13.13 -15.81 -1.12
C THR A 434 -14.20 -15.50 -2.18
N ALA A 435 -14.57 -16.52 -2.96
CA ALA A 435 -15.74 -16.42 -3.83
C ALA A 435 -17.00 -16.33 -2.96
N GLY A 436 -17.78 -15.27 -3.14
CA GLY A 436 -19.12 -15.18 -2.60
C GLY A 436 -19.98 -16.37 -3.06
N ILE A 437 -21.14 -16.57 -2.41
CA ILE A 437 -22.08 -17.66 -2.75
C ILE A 437 -22.55 -17.57 -4.22
N ASP A 438 -22.46 -16.39 -4.84
CA ASP A 438 -22.77 -16.11 -6.24
C ASP A 438 -21.54 -16.06 -7.17
N GLY A 439 -20.35 -16.35 -6.67
CA GLY A 439 -19.09 -16.34 -7.42
C GLY A 439 -18.43 -14.97 -7.56
N GLU A 440 -19.02 -13.90 -7.00
CA GLU A 440 -18.40 -12.56 -6.94
C GLU A 440 -17.52 -12.43 -5.69
N PRO A 441 -16.33 -11.79 -5.77
CA PRO A 441 -15.48 -11.57 -4.60
C PRO A 441 -16.14 -10.54 -3.67
N ARG A 442 -16.79 -11.01 -2.60
CA ARG A 442 -17.43 -10.18 -1.58
C ARG A 442 -17.20 -10.78 -0.21
N ALA A 443 -16.93 -9.94 0.79
CA ALA A 443 -16.95 -10.36 2.17
C ALA A 443 -18.36 -10.25 2.76
N TYR A 444 -18.72 -11.25 3.55
CA TYR A 444 -19.99 -11.25 4.26
C TYR A 444 -19.88 -10.44 5.56
N THR A 445 -20.99 -9.85 5.99
CA THR A 445 -21.16 -9.28 7.33
C THR A 445 -22.30 -9.99 8.05
N ALA A 446 -22.27 -10.01 9.38
CA ALA A 446 -23.39 -10.47 10.20
C ALA A 446 -24.51 -9.41 10.31
N GLY A 447 -24.89 -8.84 9.16
CA GLY A 447 -25.86 -7.76 9.00
C GLY A 447 -25.39 -6.43 9.58
N CYS A 448 -26.34 -5.52 9.81
CA CYS A 448 -26.05 -4.15 10.27
C CYS A 448 -25.12 -4.07 11.48
N HIS A 449 -25.22 -5.03 12.40
CA HIS A 449 -24.35 -5.17 13.56
C HIS A 449 -22.90 -5.48 13.17
N GLY A 450 -22.69 -6.43 12.25
CA GLY A 450 -21.36 -6.77 11.73
C GLY A 450 -20.74 -5.59 10.98
N THR A 451 -21.54 -4.86 10.20
CA THR A 451 -21.06 -3.70 9.44
C THR A 451 -20.69 -2.53 10.34
N ASN A 452 -21.46 -2.27 11.40
CA ASN A 452 -21.09 -1.25 12.38
C ASN A 452 -19.75 -1.59 13.05
N TRP A 453 -19.53 -2.87 13.40
CA TRP A 453 -18.27 -3.32 14.01
C TRP A 453 -17.09 -3.27 13.04
N PHE A 454 -17.32 -3.62 11.77
CA PHE A 454 -16.35 -3.40 10.70
C PHE A 454 -15.93 -1.92 10.63
N LEU A 455 -16.89 -1.00 10.57
CA LEU A 455 -16.63 0.43 10.50
C LEU A 455 -15.88 0.95 11.74
N ILE A 456 -16.25 0.49 12.95
CA ILE A 456 -15.52 0.83 14.19
C ILE A 456 -14.06 0.46 14.07
N HIS A 457 -13.74 -0.78 13.69
CA HIS A 457 -12.36 -1.23 13.65
C HIS A 457 -11.55 -0.59 12.52
N MET A 458 -12.15 -0.42 11.34
CA MET A 458 -11.52 0.26 10.20
C MET A 458 -11.15 1.70 10.55
N LEU A 459 -12.12 2.49 11.02
CA LEU A 459 -11.93 3.91 11.26
C LEU A 459 -11.13 4.20 12.54
N ARG A 460 -11.16 3.30 13.54
CA ARG A 460 -10.30 3.37 14.72
C ARG A 460 -8.81 3.30 14.35
N ALA A 461 -8.44 2.51 13.35
CA ALA A 461 -7.06 2.41 12.88
C ALA A 461 -6.52 3.73 12.30
N VAL A 462 -7.38 4.71 12.07
CA VAL A 462 -6.98 6.06 11.64
C VAL A 462 -7.55 7.14 12.57
N ASN A 463 -7.71 6.84 13.85
CA ASN A 463 -8.16 7.77 14.89
C ASN A 463 -9.49 8.49 14.56
N ILE A 464 -10.42 7.81 13.87
CA ILE A 464 -11.79 8.31 13.63
C ILE A 464 -12.77 7.53 14.52
N PRO A 465 -13.41 8.17 15.51
CA PRO A 465 -14.35 7.49 16.40
C PRO A 465 -15.63 7.10 15.64
N VAL A 466 -16.12 5.91 15.92
CA VAL A 466 -17.43 5.43 15.46
C VAL A 466 -18.22 4.97 16.66
N GLU A 467 -19.46 5.42 16.78
CA GLU A 467 -20.35 4.99 17.85
C GLU A 467 -21.34 3.94 17.34
N TYR A 468 -21.46 2.83 18.09
CA TYR A 468 -22.49 1.84 17.88
C TYR A 468 -23.78 2.30 18.57
N ILE A 469 -24.81 2.61 17.79
CA ILE A 469 -26.14 2.95 18.31
C ILE A 469 -27.10 1.80 18.05
N TYR A 470 -27.80 1.36 19.09
CA TYR A 470 -28.80 0.30 19.00
C TYR A 470 -30.21 0.88 19.09
N TRP A 471 -31.00 0.73 18.02
CA TRP A 471 -32.42 1.08 18.00
C TRP A 471 -33.23 -0.08 17.45
N VAL A 472 -34.28 -0.48 18.19
CA VAL A 472 -35.33 -1.42 17.73
C VAL A 472 -34.82 -2.70 17.05
N GLY A 473 -33.67 -3.25 17.49
CA GLY A 473 -33.08 -4.47 16.93
C GLY A 473 -31.98 -4.25 15.89
N HIS A 474 -31.71 -3.01 15.50
CA HIS A 474 -30.78 -2.65 14.44
C HIS A 474 -29.62 -1.80 14.95
N ALA A 475 -28.45 -1.99 14.33
CA ALA A 475 -27.30 -1.14 14.54
C ALA A 475 -27.34 0.06 13.59
N ILE A 476 -27.02 1.22 14.14
CA ILE A 476 -26.94 2.49 13.45
C ILE A 476 -25.55 3.08 13.69
N PRO A 477 -24.66 3.03 12.67
CA PRO A 477 -23.36 3.67 12.74
C PRO A 477 -23.48 5.19 12.88
N SER A 478 -22.74 5.75 13.84
CA SER A 478 -22.61 7.18 14.07
C SER A 478 -21.13 7.59 13.98
N PHE A 479 -20.87 8.71 13.33
CA PHE A 479 -19.55 9.32 13.16
C PHE A 479 -19.57 10.68 13.87
N PRO A 480 -19.43 10.68 15.22
CA PRO A 480 -19.68 11.85 16.05
C PRO A 480 -18.82 13.06 15.68
N SER A 481 -17.58 12.84 15.25
CA SER A 481 -16.65 13.89 14.85
C SER A 481 -17.11 14.74 13.67
N GLU A 482 -17.99 14.19 12.84
CA GLU A 482 -18.55 14.87 11.67
C GLU A 482 -20.06 15.10 11.80
N GLY A 483 -20.67 14.70 12.93
CA GLY A 483 -22.12 14.79 13.14
C GLY A 483 -22.94 13.99 12.12
N LEU A 484 -22.41 12.86 11.65
CA LEU A 484 -23.01 12.04 10.60
C LEU A 484 -23.49 10.70 11.14
N TYR A 485 -24.57 10.19 10.56
CA TYR A 485 -25.19 8.92 10.95
C TYR A 485 -25.58 8.16 9.69
N LEU A 486 -25.48 6.83 9.69
CA LEU A 486 -26.29 6.05 8.74
C LEU A 486 -27.71 5.89 9.30
N SER A 487 -28.70 5.63 8.46
CA SER A 487 -30.06 5.30 8.97
C SER A 487 -30.18 3.82 9.34
N HIS A 488 -29.26 3.00 8.86
CA HIS A 488 -29.13 1.57 9.14
C HIS A 488 -27.73 1.07 8.75
N GLY A 489 -27.16 0.14 9.52
CA GLY A 489 -25.83 -0.40 9.21
C GLY A 489 -25.70 -1.15 7.88
N ASP A 490 -26.81 -1.62 7.27
CA ASP A 490 -26.77 -2.26 5.94
C ASP A 490 -27.03 -1.27 4.78
N ASP A 491 -27.26 0.02 5.09
CA ASP A 491 -27.50 1.06 4.08
C ASP A 491 -26.48 1.11 2.93
N PRO A 492 -25.18 0.86 3.14
CA PRO A 492 -24.21 0.96 2.06
C PRO A 492 -24.44 -0.04 0.91
N TYR A 493 -24.91 -1.26 1.19
CA TYR A 493 -24.93 -2.38 0.22
C TYR A 493 -26.31 -3.05 0.04
N GLY A 494 -27.40 -2.35 0.35
CA GLY A 494 -28.75 -2.79 0.01
C GLY A 494 -29.00 -2.93 -1.51
N SER A 495 -30.09 -3.60 -1.87
CA SER A 495 -30.47 -3.85 -3.28
C SER A 495 -30.75 -2.58 -4.13
N THR A 496 -30.92 -1.43 -3.49
CA THR A 496 -31.08 -0.11 -4.13
C THR A 496 -29.82 0.72 -4.12
N THR A 497 -28.79 0.29 -3.39
CA THR A 497 -27.58 1.07 -3.10
C THR A 497 -26.36 0.45 -3.77
N GLN A 498 -26.34 -0.88 -3.94
CA GLN A 498 -25.31 -1.58 -4.71
C GLN A 498 -25.35 -1.17 -6.17
N HIS A 499 -24.17 -0.83 -6.70
CA HIS A 499 -23.96 -0.66 -8.12
C HIS A 499 -24.16 -1.98 -8.85
N TRP A 500 -24.88 -1.92 -9.97
CA TRP A 500 -25.10 -3.07 -10.84
C TRP A 500 -24.66 -2.71 -12.26
N PRO A 501 -23.46 -3.10 -12.70
CA PRO A 501 -23.01 -2.85 -14.06
C PRO A 501 -24.02 -3.40 -15.08
N PRO A 502 -24.28 -2.69 -16.20
CA PRO A 502 -23.55 -1.52 -16.72
C PRO A 502 -24.14 -0.16 -16.29
N PHE A 503 -25.09 -0.11 -15.36
CA PHE A 503 -25.73 1.16 -15.00
C PHE A 503 -24.79 2.00 -14.13
N PRO A 504 -24.75 3.33 -14.29
CA PRO A 504 -23.95 4.20 -13.44
C PRO A 504 -24.35 4.05 -11.96
N GLU A 505 -23.50 4.53 -11.06
CA GLU A 505 -23.83 4.64 -9.64
C GLU A 505 -25.20 5.25 -9.43
N THR A 506 -25.95 4.64 -8.51
CA THR A 506 -27.31 5.05 -8.22
C THR A 506 -27.35 6.48 -7.70
N TYR A 507 -26.42 6.80 -6.79
CA TYR A 507 -26.23 8.10 -6.17
C TYR A 507 -24.85 8.14 -5.49
N PRO A 508 -24.25 9.34 -5.30
CA PRO A 508 -22.96 9.49 -4.62
C PRO A 508 -22.98 8.89 -3.22
N THR A 509 -21.89 8.24 -2.80
CA THR A 509 -21.77 7.67 -1.44
C THR A 509 -21.97 8.72 -0.34
N SER A 510 -21.57 9.97 -0.60
CA SER A 510 -21.74 11.11 0.30
C SER A 510 -23.19 11.42 0.67
N GLU A 511 -24.18 10.93 -0.08
CA GLU A 511 -25.60 11.11 0.22
C GLU A 511 -26.12 10.12 1.27
N LEU A 512 -25.41 9.01 1.54
CA LEU A 512 -25.87 7.99 2.49
C LEU A 512 -25.94 8.48 3.93
N PRO A 513 -24.92 9.18 4.48
CA PRO A 513 -25.01 9.65 5.84
C PRO A 513 -26.02 10.80 5.97
N ILE A 514 -26.82 10.77 7.04
CA ILE A 514 -27.72 11.84 7.44
C ILE A 514 -27.06 12.70 8.53
N PRO A 515 -27.36 14.01 8.57
CA PRO A 515 -26.86 14.87 9.63
C PRO A 515 -27.55 14.58 10.97
N GLU A 516 -26.90 14.93 12.06
CA GLU A 516 -27.38 14.70 13.42
C GLU A 516 -28.81 15.20 13.67
N ALA A 517 -29.18 16.37 13.14
CA ALA A 517 -30.53 16.92 13.30
C ALA A 517 -31.60 15.98 12.73
N THR A 518 -31.37 15.43 11.53
CA THR A 518 -32.25 14.45 10.90
C THR A 518 -32.29 13.15 11.70
N PHE A 519 -31.14 12.67 12.16
CA PHE A 519 -31.08 11.47 13.00
C PHE A 519 -31.90 11.62 14.28
N ARG A 520 -31.76 12.74 15.00
CA ARG A 520 -32.51 13.03 16.24
C ARG A 520 -34.01 13.18 16.02
N GLU A 521 -34.43 13.66 14.85
CA GLU A 521 -35.85 13.70 14.48
C GLU A 521 -36.40 12.28 14.24
N TRP A 522 -35.64 11.46 13.53
CA TRP A 522 -36.06 10.11 13.15
C TRP A 522 -35.99 9.11 14.31
N PHE A 523 -34.97 9.19 15.14
CA PHE A 523 -34.70 8.24 16.22
C PHE A 523 -34.77 8.94 17.57
N ASN A 524 -35.97 9.00 18.13
CA ASN A 524 -36.25 9.66 19.39
C ASN A 524 -37.04 8.75 20.34
N THR A 525 -36.83 8.90 21.65
CA THR A 525 -37.56 8.15 22.69
C THR A 525 -39.03 8.54 22.79
N SER A 526 -39.44 9.69 22.24
CA SER A 526 -40.85 10.06 22.12
C SER A 526 -41.58 9.32 20.99
N ASN A 527 -40.84 8.80 20.00
CA ASN A 527 -41.42 8.04 18.90
C ASN A 527 -41.80 6.64 19.39
N SER A 528 -42.87 6.08 18.83
CA SER A 528 -43.22 4.68 19.02
C SER A 528 -42.13 3.75 18.48
N SER A 529 -42.07 2.52 18.99
CA SER A 529 -41.15 1.50 18.47
C SER A 529 -41.41 1.15 17.00
N GLU A 530 -42.61 1.39 16.51
CA GLU A 530 -42.96 1.19 15.09
C GLU A 530 -42.44 2.33 14.23
N GLU A 531 -42.62 3.59 14.65
CA GLU A 531 -42.07 4.76 13.94
C GLU A 531 -40.54 4.69 13.86
N ASN A 532 -39.86 4.38 14.98
CA ASN A 532 -38.41 4.21 14.98
C ASN A 532 -37.97 3.07 14.05
N ARG A 533 -38.73 1.97 13.99
CA ARG A 533 -38.45 0.86 13.06
C ARG A 533 -38.70 1.24 11.61
N ASN A 534 -39.69 2.07 11.35
CA ASN A 534 -39.91 2.63 10.02
C ASN A 534 -38.77 3.56 9.63
N ASN A 535 -38.10 4.25 10.55
CA ASN A 535 -36.96 5.09 10.20
C ASN A 535 -35.66 4.31 9.90
N VAL A 536 -35.58 3.03 10.29
CA VAL A 536 -34.45 2.17 9.93
C VAL A 536 -34.41 1.96 8.41
N GLY A 537 -33.31 2.38 7.79
CA GLY A 537 -33.10 2.29 6.34
C GLY A 537 -33.86 3.35 5.53
N ARG A 538 -34.52 4.31 6.19
CA ARG A 538 -35.33 5.34 5.53
C ARG A 538 -34.53 6.17 4.53
N ARG A 539 -33.26 6.47 4.82
CA ARG A 539 -32.43 7.30 3.93
C ARG A 539 -32.25 6.64 2.57
N THR A 540 -32.04 5.32 2.53
CA THR A 540 -31.93 4.60 1.25
C THR A 540 -33.24 4.57 0.49
N THR A 541 -34.39 4.55 1.17
CA THR A 541 -35.70 4.71 0.52
C THR A 541 -35.90 6.12 -0.05
N GLU A 542 -35.53 7.17 0.69
CA GLU A 542 -35.56 8.56 0.19
C GLU A 542 -34.70 8.72 -1.08
N LEU A 543 -33.46 8.24 -1.04
CA LEU A 543 -32.56 8.26 -2.20
C LEU A 543 -33.06 7.39 -3.36
N THR A 544 -33.78 6.30 -3.07
CA THR A 544 -34.42 5.48 -4.09
C THR A 544 -35.51 6.25 -4.85
N VAL A 545 -36.31 7.06 -4.14
CA VAL A 545 -37.35 7.91 -4.74
C VAL A 545 -36.74 9.05 -5.55
N GLU A 546 -35.61 9.58 -5.10
CA GLU A 546 -34.90 10.68 -5.77
C GLU A 546 -34.14 10.22 -7.01
N TYR A 547 -33.31 9.18 -6.87
CA TYR A 547 -32.36 8.78 -7.91
C TYR A 547 -32.85 7.65 -8.81
N LEU A 548 -33.93 6.97 -8.45
CA LEU A 548 -34.58 5.96 -9.28
C LEU A 548 -33.63 4.84 -9.76
N PRO A 549 -33.13 3.98 -8.85
CA PRO A 549 -32.21 2.90 -9.18
C PRO A 549 -32.74 1.95 -10.26
N PRO A 550 -31.86 1.27 -11.01
CA PRO A 550 -32.26 0.19 -11.91
C PRO A 550 -33.13 -0.89 -11.23
N SER A 551 -32.89 -1.24 -9.97
CA SER A 551 -33.71 -2.21 -9.21
C SER A 551 -35.16 -1.75 -9.01
N LEU A 552 -35.37 -0.45 -8.77
CA LEU A 552 -36.69 0.17 -8.73
C LEU A 552 -37.35 0.15 -10.12
N LEU A 553 -36.62 0.56 -11.16
CA LEU A 553 -37.12 0.60 -12.53
C LEU A 553 -37.52 -0.79 -13.05
N ARG A 554 -36.76 -1.85 -12.71
CA ARG A 554 -37.14 -3.25 -12.99
C ARG A 554 -38.49 -3.60 -12.38
N THR A 555 -38.74 -3.15 -11.15
CA THR A 555 -40.01 -3.39 -10.47
C THR A 555 -41.14 -2.64 -11.16
N ARG A 556 -40.92 -1.38 -11.56
CA ARG A 556 -41.89 -0.61 -12.37
C ARG A 556 -42.22 -1.30 -13.70
N CYS A 557 -41.21 -1.83 -14.40
CA CYS A 557 -41.42 -2.59 -15.64
C CYS A 557 -42.28 -3.84 -15.44
N ARG A 558 -42.04 -4.61 -14.37
CA ARG A 558 -42.85 -5.79 -14.03
C ARG A 558 -44.29 -5.42 -13.67
N ASP A 559 -44.47 -4.36 -12.89
CA ASP A 559 -45.81 -3.87 -12.51
C ASP A 559 -46.62 -3.46 -13.75
N ARG A 560 -45.99 -2.77 -14.70
CA ARG A 560 -46.61 -2.40 -15.97
C ARG A 560 -46.97 -3.62 -16.83
N ALA A 561 -46.09 -4.62 -16.89
CA ALA A 561 -46.37 -5.86 -17.62
C ALA A 561 -47.54 -6.65 -17.00
N GLN A 562 -47.75 -6.53 -15.70
CA GLN A 562 -48.86 -7.14 -14.96
C GLN A 562 -50.14 -6.27 -14.95
N GLY A 563 -50.09 -5.05 -15.50
CA GLY A 563 -51.23 -4.12 -15.50
C GLY A 563 -51.62 -3.62 -14.11
N LEU A 564 -50.67 -3.56 -13.16
CA LEU A 564 -50.93 -3.08 -11.81
C LEU A 564 -51.14 -1.56 -11.81
N SER A 565 -52.10 -1.10 -10.99
CA SER A 565 -52.28 0.32 -10.67
C SER A 565 -51.16 0.81 -9.73
N ASN A 566 -51.04 2.13 -9.55
CA ASN A 566 -50.06 2.70 -8.62
C ASN A 566 -50.30 2.23 -7.16
N GLU A 567 -51.56 2.02 -6.75
CA GLU A 567 -51.94 1.53 -5.43
C GLU A 567 -51.61 0.04 -5.24
N SER A 568 -51.67 -0.74 -6.32
CA SER A 568 -51.40 -2.17 -6.31
C SER A 568 -49.97 -2.53 -6.71
N SER A 569 -49.19 -1.53 -7.13
CA SER A 569 -47.81 -1.64 -7.58
C SER A 569 -46.88 -2.21 -6.51
N ASN A 570 -45.99 -3.12 -6.92
CA ASN A 570 -44.94 -3.63 -6.05
C ASN A 570 -43.88 -2.58 -5.75
N VAL A 571 -43.72 -1.53 -6.57
CA VAL A 571 -42.90 -0.36 -6.22
C VAL A 571 -43.43 0.32 -4.95
N TYR A 572 -44.75 0.48 -4.84
CA TYR A 572 -45.38 1.14 -3.71
C TYR A 572 -45.46 0.23 -2.46
N ARG A 573 -45.77 -1.05 -2.65
CA ARG A 573 -46.05 -1.96 -1.53
C ARG A 573 -44.85 -2.16 -0.59
N PRO A 574 -45.09 -2.35 0.72
CA PRO A 574 -44.04 -2.43 1.73
C PRO A 574 -43.03 -3.58 1.59
N GLY A 575 -43.33 -4.58 0.74
CA GLY A 575 -42.56 -5.81 0.58
C GLY A 575 -41.37 -5.73 -0.40
N SER A 576 -41.14 -4.58 -1.06
CA SER A 576 -39.99 -4.39 -1.97
C SER A 576 -38.99 -3.37 -1.42
N LEU A 577 -39.40 -2.10 -1.29
CA LEU A 577 -38.54 -0.94 -1.03
C LEU A 577 -39.06 -0.04 0.08
N GLY A 578 -40.21 -0.40 0.67
CA GLY A 578 -40.80 0.33 1.80
C GLY A 578 -41.33 1.73 1.47
N ILE A 579 -41.40 2.14 0.20
CA ILE A 579 -41.82 3.51 -0.20
C ILE A 579 -43.19 3.87 0.38
N GLY A 580 -44.17 2.96 0.31
CA GLY A 580 -45.50 3.18 0.88
C GLY A 580 -45.56 3.29 2.41
N ARG A 581 -44.43 3.16 3.12
CA ARG A 581 -44.34 3.47 4.56
C ARG A 581 -44.23 4.98 4.83
N TYR A 582 -43.73 5.76 3.86
CA TYR A 582 -43.41 7.18 4.06
C TYR A 582 -44.21 8.11 3.15
N TRP A 583 -44.68 7.62 2.00
CA TRP A 583 -45.52 8.40 1.09
C TRP A 583 -46.81 7.67 0.79
N THR A 584 -47.88 8.43 0.62
CA THR A 584 -49.11 8.00 -0.01
C THR A 584 -48.96 8.02 -1.54
N VAL A 585 -49.84 7.29 -2.23
CA VAL A 585 -49.87 7.30 -3.71
C VAL A 585 -50.09 8.73 -4.25
N ALA A 586 -50.97 9.51 -3.62
CA ALA A 586 -51.25 10.88 -4.02
C ALA A 586 -50.02 11.81 -3.90
N GLU A 587 -49.20 11.64 -2.86
CA GLU A 587 -47.95 12.38 -2.71
C GLU A 587 -46.92 11.99 -3.78
N LEU A 588 -46.79 10.69 -4.07
CA LEU A 588 -45.91 10.21 -5.15
C LEU A 588 -46.36 10.73 -6.52
N GLU A 589 -47.67 10.80 -6.77
CA GLU A 589 -48.24 11.38 -7.99
C GLU A 589 -48.00 12.88 -8.07
N ALA A 590 -48.16 13.62 -6.98
CA ALA A 590 -47.85 15.05 -6.91
C ALA A 590 -46.37 15.33 -7.20
N MET A 591 -45.46 14.43 -6.81
CA MET A 591 -44.02 14.50 -7.12
C MET A 591 -43.66 13.94 -8.51
N ARG A 592 -44.66 13.53 -9.30
CA ARG A 592 -44.49 12.92 -10.63
C ARG A 592 -43.57 11.69 -10.61
N PHE A 593 -43.54 10.96 -9.49
CA PHE A 593 -42.62 9.84 -9.26
C PHE A 593 -42.73 8.75 -10.34
N TRP A 594 -43.95 8.35 -10.67
CA TRP A 594 -44.22 7.35 -11.70
C TRP A 594 -43.78 7.79 -13.09
N GLU A 595 -44.06 9.05 -13.45
CA GLU A 595 -43.66 9.66 -14.72
C GLU A 595 -42.14 9.75 -14.85
N ARG A 596 -41.44 10.13 -13.78
CA ARG A 596 -39.98 10.18 -13.75
C ARG A 596 -39.35 8.80 -13.95
N MET A 597 -39.91 7.76 -13.34
CA MET A 597 -39.46 6.38 -13.59
C MET A 597 -39.69 5.98 -15.05
N ASP A 598 -40.87 6.26 -15.60
CA ASP A 598 -41.18 5.92 -16.99
C ASP A 598 -40.29 6.69 -17.99
N ALA A 599 -39.94 7.94 -17.68
CA ALA A 599 -38.98 8.73 -18.45
C ALA A 599 -37.57 8.11 -18.38
N LYS A 600 -37.08 7.77 -17.18
CA LYS A 600 -35.77 7.13 -16.99
C LYS A 600 -35.69 5.74 -17.64
N ILE A 601 -36.80 4.99 -17.65
CA ILE A 601 -36.91 3.72 -18.39
C ILE A 601 -36.75 3.96 -19.90
N ALA A 602 -37.36 5.02 -20.44
CA ALA A 602 -37.22 5.38 -21.84
C ALA A 602 -35.79 5.83 -22.19
N GLU A 603 -35.12 6.55 -21.30
CA GLU A 603 -33.69 6.93 -21.45
C GLU A 603 -32.79 5.70 -21.57
N TYR A 604 -33.08 4.62 -20.84
CA TYR A 604 -32.38 3.34 -20.99
C TYR A 604 -32.80 2.53 -22.22
N GLY A 605 -33.67 3.05 -23.09
CA GLY A 605 -34.16 2.34 -24.27
C GLY A 605 -35.27 1.32 -23.99
N GLY A 606 -35.94 1.45 -22.84
CA GLY A 606 -37.09 0.63 -22.46
C GLY A 606 -36.76 -0.53 -21.53
N CYS A 607 -37.81 -1.21 -21.07
CA CYS A 607 -37.73 -2.26 -20.04
C CYS A 607 -36.79 -3.42 -20.38
N ALA A 608 -36.64 -3.77 -21.67
CA ALA A 608 -35.76 -4.83 -22.12
C ALA A 608 -34.27 -4.58 -21.80
N ASN A 609 -33.87 -3.30 -21.66
CA ASN A 609 -32.49 -2.91 -21.39
C ASN A 609 -32.20 -2.69 -19.90
N ILE A 610 -33.20 -2.85 -19.02
CA ILE A 610 -33.11 -2.63 -17.57
C ILE A 610 -33.01 -3.96 -16.81
N GLU A 611 -33.45 -5.06 -17.45
CA GLU A 611 -33.16 -6.41 -16.98
C GLU A 611 -31.70 -6.76 -17.26
N PRO A 612 -30.93 -7.28 -16.29
CA PRO A 612 -29.62 -7.85 -16.63
C PRO A 612 -29.83 -8.99 -17.63
N PRO A 613 -28.89 -9.24 -18.57
CA PRO A 613 -28.88 -10.48 -19.32
C PRO A 613 -28.92 -11.62 -18.31
N ARG A 614 -29.87 -12.55 -18.47
CA ARG A 614 -30.06 -13.69 -17.55
C ARG A 614 -28.70 -14.33 -17.24
N ARG A 615 -28.28 -14.27 -15.96
CA ARG A 615 -27.19 -15.13 -15.45
C ARG A 615 -27.70 -16.57 -15.36
#